data_AF-A0A7V7MYI7-F1
#
_entry.id   AF-A0A7V7MYI7-F1
#
_cell.length_a   1.000
_cell.length_b   1.000
_cell.length_c   1.000
_cell.angle_alpha   90.00
_cell.angle_beta   90.00
_cell.angle_gamma   90.00
#
_symmetry.space_group_name_H-M   'P 1'
#
loop_
_entity.id
_entity.type
_entity.pdbx_description
1 polymer ?
#
loop_
_entity_poly.entity_id
_entity_poly.type
_entity_poly.pdbx_seq_one_letter_code
_entity_poly.pdbx_strand_id
1 'polypeptide(L)'
;AAGFRMGPFRLMDLIGIDVNFQVSKTVYHAMYEDPRYRPSLLQSEMVAAGLLGRKSGQGFYSYNQHKETYLNVCYKKQNTLPTEIQLVDSKHPFEQLLAPIGNVCRVKSGRLNQVGDTVLFQTVGHCAENLSQKLNKPVCLVDWSFDYQQAKAVNICFSRQVSERDKNHIAALFQHIGKEVIITDDSPGMINARVMSMLINEAADAVFNGVASADDVDLAMRYGTNYPQGLIAYAQQMGWQNSASVLTELQDWFGDDRYRLSPYIRRQL
;
A
#
# COMPACT_ATOMS: atom_id res chain seq x y z
N ALA A 1 2.83 7.58 2.79
CA ALA A 1 2.11 7.11 1.60
C ALA A 1 0.60 6.96 1.84
N ALA A 2 0.11 6.15 2.79
CA ALA A 2 -1.33 5.89 2.96
C ALA A 2 -2.12 6.78 3.96
N GLY A 3 -1.65 7.98 4.34
CA GLY A 3 -2.46 8.95 5.11
C GLY A 3 -2.84 8.59 6.56
N PHE A 4 -2.59 7.36 7.04
CA PHE A 4 -2.84 6.97 8.43
C PHE A 4 -2.01 7.81 9.42
N ARG A 5 -2.60 8.13 10.57
CA ARG A 5 -1.93 8.90 11.64
C ARG A 5 -0.70 8.16 12.21
N MET A 6 -0.74 6.83 12.21
CA MET A 6 0.32 5.97 12.70
C MET A 6 0.39 4.69 11.88
N GLY A 7 1.60 4.22 11.55
CA GLY A 7 1.78 2.92 10.89
C GLY A 7 1.38 1.75 11.81
N PRO A 8 0.95 0.61 11.24
CA PRO A 8 0.33 -0.47 12.00
C PRO A 8 1.26 -1.06 13.07
N PHE A 9 2.55 -1.27 12.77
CA PHE A 9 3.51 -1.80 13.75
C PHE A 9 3.74 -0.85 14.93
N ARG A 10 3.85 0.45 14.65
CA ARG A 10 4.00 1.47 15.70
C ARG A 10 2.74 1.57 16.57
N LEU A 11 1.57 1.40 15.98
CA LEU A 11 0.30 1.35 16.70
C LEU A 11 0.19 0.09 17.56
N MET A 12 0.62 -1.08 17.06
CA MET A 12 0.67 -2.31 17.84
C MET A 12 1.61 -2.17 19.05
N ASP A 13 2.79 -1.59 18.87
CA ASP A 13 3.72 -1.34 19.97
C ASP A 13 3.16 -0.34 21.01
N LEU A 14 2.30 0.59 20.57
CA LEU A 14 1.62 1.53 21.47
C LEU A 14 0.50 0.86 22.26
N ILE A 15 -0.32 0.03 21.63
CA ILE A 15 -1.42 -0.70 22.27
C ILE A 15 -0.89 -1.79 23.21
N GLY A 16 0.18 -2.47 22.78
CA GLY A 16 0.67 -3.71 23.35
C GLY A 16 0.45 -4.87 22.38
N ILE A 17 1.53 -5.51 21.95
CA ILE A 17 1.46 -6.61 20.97
C ILE A 17 0.65 -7.80 21.52
N ASP A 18 0.76 -8.07 22.82
CA ASP A 18 -0.05 -9.08 23.51
C ASP A 18 -1.55 -8.79 23.45
N VAL A 19 -1.96 -7.54 23.69
CA VAL A 19 -3.37 -7.15 23.60
C VAL A 19 -3.87 -7.29 22.17
N ASN A 20 -3.10 -6.78 21.20
CA ASN A 20 -3.45 -6.88 19.78
C ASN A 20 -3.59 -8.36 19.34
N PHE A 21 -2.61 -9.20 19.70
CA PHE A 21 -2.60 -10.62 19.36
C PHE A 21 -3.77 -11.39 20.00
N GLN A 22 -4.12 -11.07 21.26
CA GLN A 22 -5.27 -11.70 21.92
C GLN A 22 -6.58 -11.34 21.22
N VAL A 23 -6.79 -10.07 20.86
CA VAL A 23 -7.97 -9.65 20.08
C VAL A 23 -8.04 -10.38 18.74
N SER A 24 -6.91 -10.51 18.02
CA SER A 24 -6.87 -11.26 16.76
C SER A 24 -7.26 -12.72 16.93
N LYS A 25 -6.78 -13.40 17.99
CA LYS A 25 -7.19 -14.79 18.28
C LYS A 25 -8.68 -14.89 18.61
N THR A 26 -9.21 -13.96 19.40
CA THR A 26 -10.65 -13.95 19.74
C THR A 26 -11.50 -13.82 18.49
N VAL A 27 -11.17 -12.88 17.59
CA VAL A 27 -11.89 -12.72 16.32
C VAL A 27 -11.74 -13.96 15.44
N TYR A 28 -10.53 -14.53 15.34
CA TYR A 28 -10.29 -15.73 14.55
C TYR A 28 -11.15 -16.92 15.00
N HIS A 29 -11.20 -17.21 16.29
CA HIS A 29 -12.03 -18.30 16.81
C HIS A 29 -13.53 -18.00 16.73
N ALA A 30 -13.94 -16.74 16.95
CA ALA A 30 -15.34 -16.32 16.80
C ALA A 30 -15.83 -16.42 15.35
N MET A 31 -14.93 -16.31 14.38
CA MET A 31 -15.19 -16.45 12.95
C MET A 31 -14.88 -17.86 12.44
N TYR A 32 -14.98 -18.89 13.30
CA TYR A 32 -14.79 -20.30 12.94
C TYR A 32 -13.47 -20.57 12.21
N GLU A 33 -12.41 -19.88 12.64
CA GLU A 33 -11.07 -20.07 12.12
C GLU A 33 -10.90 -19.71 10.63
N ASP A 34 -11.73 -18.79 10.14
CA ASP A 34 -11.65 -18.25 8.80
C ASP A 34 -10.23 -17.71 8.50
N PRO A 35 -9.57 -18.18 7.42
CA PRO A 35 -8.20 -17.81 7.06
C PRO A 35 -7.92 -16.30 6.99
N ARG A 36 -8.95 -15.47 6.74
CA ARG A 36 -8.80 -14.02 6.69
C ARG A 36 -8.35 -13.40 8.01
N TYR A 37 -8.82 -13.96 9.12
CA TYR A 37 -8.50 -13.46 10.46
C TYR A 37 -7.34 -14.21 11.13
N ARG A 38 -6.66 -15.10 10.40
CA ARG A 38 -5.55 -15.92 10.92
C ARG A 38 -4.50 -15.04 11.62
N PRO A 39 -4.25 -15.26 12.92
CA PRO A 39 -3.25 -14.50 13.68
C PRO A 39 -1.82 -14.70 13.14
N SER A 40 -0.95 -13.73 13.39
CA SER A 40 0.44 -13.78 12.94
C SER A 40 1.32 -14.63 13.86
N LEU A 41 2.10 -15.55 13.28
CA LEU A 41 3.11 -16.31 14.02
C LEU A 41 4.17 -15.38 14.64
N LEU A 42 4.59 -14.34 13.90
CA LEU A 42 5.54 -13.34 14.41
C LEU A 42 5.02 -12.66 15.68
N GLN A 43 3.73 -12.29 15.72
CA GLN A 43 3.16 -11.72 16.94
C GLN A 43 3.17 -12.73 18.10
N SER A 44 2.88 -14.01 17.82
CA SER A 44 2.95 -15.07 18.82
C SER A 44 4.35 -15.22 19.42
N GLU A 45 5.38 -15.22 18.57
CA GLU A 45 6.79 -15.30 19.00
C GLU A 45 7.20 -14.08 19.82
N MET A 46 6.81 -12.88 19.38
CA MET A 46 7.09 -11.63 20.12
C MET A 46 6.43 -11.63 21.51
N VAL A 47 5.18 -12.10 21.61
CA VAL A 47 4.49 -12.23 22.90
C VAL A 47 5.18 -13.25 23.80
N ALA A 48 5.54 -14.41 23.26
CA ALA A 48 6.28 -15.43 24.00
C ALA A 48 7.64 -14.93 24.52
N ALA A 49 8.30 -14.05 23.75
CA ALA A 49 9.57 -13.44 24.11
C ALA A 49 9.43 -12.18 25.01
N GLY A 50 8.21 -11.77 25.40
CA GLY A 50 8.00 -10.56 26.21
C GLY A 50 8.26 -9.25 25.47
N LEU A 51 8.31 -9.28 24.13
CA LEU A 51 8.50 -8.11 23.28
C LEU A 51 7.15 -7.44 23.00
N LEU A 52 6.60 -6.78 24.02
CA LEU A 52 5.22 -6.29 24.06
C LEU A 52 5.06 -4.84 23.57
N GLY A 53 6.09 -4.22 23.01
CA GLY A 53 6.07 -2.84 22.53
C GLY A 53 6.57 -1.85 23.58
N ARG A 54 5.95 -0.67 23.65
CA ARG A 54 6.42 0.44 24.50
C ARG A 54 6.47 0.10 25.98
N LYS A 55 5.49 -0.68 26.47
CA LYS A 55 5.39 -1.05 27.89
C LYS A 55 6.51 -1.98 28.37
N SER A 56 7.15 -2.71 27.47
CA SER A 56 8.31 -3.57 27.75
C SER A 56 9.63 -2.98 27.26
N GLY A 57 9.62 -1.76 26.72
CA GLY A 57 10.80 -1.10 26.13
C GLY A 57 11.23 -1.64 24.76
N GLN A 58 10.57 -2.69 24.26
CA GLN A 58 10.90 -3.36 23.00
C GLN A 58 9.66 -4.06 22.41
N GLY A 59 9.42 -3.85 21.12
CA GLY A 59 8.45 -4.57 20.28
C GLY A 59 8.97 -4.66 18.86
N PHE A 60 8.19 -4.19 17.89
CA PHE A 60 8.68 -3.96 16.51
C PHE A 60 9.80 -2.92 16.49
N TYR A 61 9.77 -1.97 17.41
CA TYR A 61 10.80 -0.96 17.61
C TYR A 61 11.44 -1.06 19.00
N SER A 62 12.63 -0.48 19.12
CA SER A 62 13.31 -0.30 20.40
C SER A 62 12.97 1.05 21.01
N TYR A 63 12.71 1.06 22.32
CA TYR A 63 12.28 2.22 23.10
C TYR A 63 13.24 2.53 24.26
N ASN A 64 14.53 2.69 23.96
CA ASN A 64 15.52 3.17 24.93
C ASN A 64 15.27 4.66 25.23
N GLN A 65 15.16 5.03 26.51
CA GLN A 65 14.99 6.43 26.97
C GLN A 65 13.82 7.18 26.29
N HIS A 66 12.72 6.48 26.00
CA HIS A 66 11.56 6.99 25.25
C HIS A 66 11.85 7.50 23.82
N LYS A 67 13.05 7.26 23.28
CA LYS A 67 13.39 7.59 21.90
C LYS A 67 13.20 6.36 21.03
N GLU A 68 12.16 6.40 20.20
CA GLU A 68 11.87 5.37 19.22
C GLU A 68 12.98 5.35 18.16
N THR A 69 13.61 4.18 17.97
CA THR A 69 14.67 4.00 16.97
C THR A 69 14.16 3.10 15.86
N TYR A 70 14.19 3.59 14.62
CA TYR A 70 13.84 2.84 13.41
C TYR A 70 14.78 3.19 12.26
N LEU A 71 14.96 2.25 11.33
CA LEU A 71 15.75 2.46 10.12
C LEU A 71 15.02 3.44 9.19
N ASN A 72 15.69 4.53 8.81
CA ASN A 72 15.21 5.35 7.70
C ASN A 72 15.59 4.66 6.39
N VAL A 73 14.61 4.05 5.73
CA VAL A 73 14.78 3.25 4.50
C VAL A 73 14.58 4.07 3.22
N CYS A 74 14.57 5.40 3.31
CA CYS A 74 14.44 6.25 2.14
C CYS A 74 15.61 6.05 1.18
N TYR A 75 15.29 5.93 -0.10
CA TYR A 75 16.29 5.86 -1.15
C TYR A 75 17.12 7.13 -1.19
N LYS A 76 18.43 6.96 -1.42
CA LYS A 76 19.40 8.06 -1.44
C LYS A 76 18.97 9.17 -2.41
N LYS A 77 19.30 10.42 -2.07
CA LYS A 77 19.01 11.58 -2.92
C LYS A 77 19.70 11.43 -4.28
N GLN A 78 18.95 11.67 -5.33
CA GLN A 78 19.41 11.64 -6.72
C GLN A 78 19.36 13.06 -7.27
N ASN A 79 20.44 13.47 -7.95
CA ASN A 79 20.59 14.84 -8.46
C ASN A 79 20.44 14.93 -9.99
N THR A 80 20.45 13.79 -10.68
CA THR A 80 20.38 13.75 -12.15
C THR A 80 18.95 13.46 -12.57
N LEU A 81 18.33 14.44 -13.22
CA LEU A 81 17.01 14.31 -13.83
C LEU A 81 17.14 13.80 -15.28
N PRO A 82 16.15 13.05 -15.78
CA PRO A 82 16.07 12.72 -17.20
C PRO A 82 15.83 14.00 -18.02
N THR A 83 16.37 14.05 -19.24
CA THR A 83 16.17 15.18 -20.15
C THR A 83 14.73 15.23 -20.68
N GLU A 84 14.15 14.07 -20.95
CA GLU A 84 12.84 13.91 -21.55
C GLU A 84 12.14 12.67 -21.01
N ILE A 85 10.82 12.76 -20.81
CA ILE A 85 9.94 11.67 -20.40
C ILE A 85 8.68 11.63 -21.26
N GLN A 86 7.95 10.52 -21.21
CA GLN A 86 6.62 10.42 -21.79
C GLN A 86 5.59 10.30 -20.68
N LEU A 87 4.52 11.07 -20.76
CA LEU A 87 3.39 10.98 -19.83
C LEU A 87 2.08 10.86 -20.59
N VAL A 88 1.14 10.14 -19.98
CA VAL A 88 -0.24 10.05 -20.45
C VAL A 88 -0.99 11.29 -19.99
N ASP A 89 -1.74 11.92 -20.89
CA ASP A 89 -2.67 12.98 -20.50
C ASP A 89 -3.97 12.35 -19.98
N SER A 90 -4.15 12.37 -18.67
CA SER A 90 -5.29 11.74 -17.99
C SER A 90 -5.57 12.42 -16.67
N LYS A 91 -6.85 12.40 -16.27
CA LYS A 91 -7.32 12.93 -14.98
C LYS A 91 -7.15 11.94 -13.82
N HIS A 92 -6.63 10.74 -14.08
CA HIS A 92 -6.46 9.72 -13.05
C HIS A 92 -5.50 10.19 -11.94
N PRO A 93 -5.77 9.95 -10.64
CA PRO A 93 -4.97 10.50 -9.53
C PRO A 93 -3.47 10.21 -9.60
N PHE A 94 -3.10 9.01 -10.07
CA PHE A 94 -1.70 8.64 -10.30
C PHE A 94 -1.03 9.55 -11.35
N GLU A 95 -1.74 9.94 -12.41
CA GLU A 95 -1.20 10.79 -13.47
C GLU A 95 -1.05 12.23 -12.99
N GLN A 96 -1.97 12.67 -12.12
CA GLN A 96 -1.87 13.97 -11.45
C GLN A 96 -0.65 14.07 -10.51
N LEU A 97 -0.16 12.96 -9.96
CA LEU A 97 1.12 12.94 -9.23
C LEU A 97 2.29 13.26 -10.15
N LEU A 98 2.22 12.83 -11.41
CA LEU A 98 3.29 13.02 -12.39
C LEU A 98 3.23 14.41 -13.05
N ALA A 99 2.08 15.09 -13.04
CA ALA A 99 1.92 16.39 -13.70
C ALA A 99 2.96 17.46 -13.29
N PRO A 100 3.34 17.64 -12.00
CA PRO A 100 4.37 18.60 -11.61
C PRO A 100 5.76 18.30 -12.18
N ILE A 101 6.02 17.07 -12.62
CA ILE A 101 7.28 16.67 -13.26
C ILE A 101 7.49 17.40 -14.61
N GLY A 102 6.40 17.87 -15.25
CA GLY A 102 6.49 18.65 -16.49
C GLY A 102 7.26 19.96 -16.37
N ASN A 103 7.49 20.45 -15.15
CA ASN A 103 8.25 21.67 -14.91
C ASN A 103 9.77 21.44 -14.86
N VAL A 104 10.22 20.18 -14.85
CA VAL A 104 11.62 19.84 -14.51
C VAL A 104 12.35 19.06 -15.60
N CYS A 105 11.60 18.55 -16.58
CA CYS A 105 12.11 17.89 -17.77
C CYS A 105 11.13 18.04 -18.93
N ARG A 106 11.58 17.79 -20.15
CA ARG A 106 10.70 17.84 -21.32
C ARG A 106 9.70 16.70 -21.26
N VAL A 107 8.41 16.99 -21.37
CA VAL A 107 7.34 15.97 -21.44
C VAL A 107 6.84 15.84 -22.86
N LYS A 108 6.83 14.61 -23.38
CA LYS A 108 6.10 14.24 -24.58
C LYS A 108 4.81 13.54 -24.20
N SER A 109 3.74 13.81 -24.96
CA SER A 109 2.52 13.01 -24.85
C SER A 109 2.82 11.58 -25.32
N GLY A 110 2.51 10.61 -24.47
CA GLY A 110 2.72 9.19 -24.73
C GLY A 110 1.46 8.38 -24.47
N ARG A 111 1.43 7.13 -24.96
CA ARG A 111 0.37 6.16 -24.61
C ARG A 111 0.58 5.55 -23.22
N LEU A 112 1.79 5.65 -22.68
CA LEU A 112 2.20 5.12 -21.39
C LEU A 112 3.12 6.13 -20.70
N ASN A 113 3.13 6.13 -19.38
CA ASN A 113 4.12 6.89 -18.62
C ASN A 113 5.46 6.18 -18.69
N GLN A 114 6.50 6.87 -19.15
CA GLN A 114 7.79 6.24 -19.42
C GLN A 114 8.94 7.19 -19.10
N VAL A 115 9.95 6.63 -18.42
CA VAL A 115 11.23 7.28 -18.12
C VAL A 115 12.34 6.40 -18.65
N GLY A 116 13.10 6.89 -19.63
CA GLY A 116 14.05 6.03 -20.37
C GLY A 116 13.30 4.90 -21.08
N ASP A 117 13.68 3.66 -20.80
CA ASP A 117 13.01 2.46 -21.33
C ASP A 117 11.95 1.91 -20.36
N THR A 118 11.90 2.47 -19.15
CA THR A 118 11.08 1.96 -18.06
C THR A 118 9.69 2.58 -18.06
N VAL A 119 8.66 1.73 -18.06
CA VAL A 119 7.26 2.13 -18.00
C VAL A 119 6.79 2.19 -16.55
N LEU A 120 6.03 3.22 -16.20
CA LEU A 120 5.49 3.43 -14.86
C LEU A 120 4.00 3.10 -14.83
N PHE A 121 3.60 2.27 -13.88
CA PHE A 121 2.19 1.96 -13.61
C PHE A 121 1.88 2.13 -12.12
N GLN A 122 0.65 2.52 -11.81
CA GLN A 122 0.11 2.26 -10.48
C GLN A 122 -0.12 0.75 -10.32
N THR A 123 0.21 0.19 -9.15
CA THR A 123 -0.08 -1.23 -8.90
C THR A 123 -1.59 -1.49 -8.88
N VAL A 124 -1.99 -2.63 -9.44
CA VAL A 124 -3.37 -3.18 -9.38
C VAL A 124 -3.36 -4.64 -8.93
N GLY A 125 -2.28 -5.07 -8.27
CA GLY A 125 -2.15 -6.43 -7.70
C GLY A 125 -0.95 -7.22 -8.23
N HIS A 126 -0.62 -7.06 -9.51
CA HIS A 126 0.50 -7.79 -10.12
C HIS A 126 1.86 -7.39 -9.54
N CYS A 127 2.83 -8.30 -9.63
CA CYS A 127 4.26 -7.97 -9.51
C CYS A 127 4.74 -7.20 -10.76
N ALA A 128 5.72 -6.32 -10.58
CA ALA A 128 6.37 -5.58 -11.66
C ALA A 128 6.97 -6.53 -12.70
N GLU A 129 7.57 -7.64 -12.26
CA GLU A 129 8.15 -8.65 -13.14
C GLU A 129 7.11 -9.32 -14.05
N ASN A 130 5.90 -9.62 -13.55
CA ASN A 130 4.85 -10.22 -14.39
C ASN A 130 4.40 -9.26 -15.50
N LEU A 131 4.23 -7.98 -15.18
CA LEU A 131 3.88 -6.97 -16.17
C LEU A 131 5.01 -6.71 -17.15
N SER A 132 6.25 -6.71 -16.65
CA SER A 132 7.47 -6.55 -17.44
C SER A 132 7.60 -7.62 -18.52
N GLN A 133 7.31 -8.89 -18.18
CA GLN A 133 7.30 -10.00 -19.13
C GLN A 133 6.15 -9.89 -20.15
N LYS A 134 4.94 -9.56 -19.69
CA LYS A 134 3.76 -9.37 -20.58
C LYS A 134 3.96 -8.25 -21.59
N LEU A 135 4.57 -7.15 -21.19
CA LEU A 135 4.79 -5.97 -22.02
C LEU A 135 6.09 -6.01 -22.81
N ASN A 136 6.98 -6.97 -22.51
CA ASN A 136 8.36 -7.01 -23.00
C ASN A 136 9.09 -5.66 -22.79
N LYS A 137 8.93 -5.05 -21.61
CA LYS A 137 9.48 -3.74 -21.23
C LYS A 137 9.84 -3.68 -19.74
N PRO A 138 10.88 -2.93 -19.32
CA PRO A 138 11.12 -2.67 -17.91
C PRO A 138 9.94 -1.94 -17.26
N VAL A 139 9.58 -2.33 -16.04
CA VAL A 139 8.40 -1.79 -15.33
C VAL A 139 8.81 -1.29 -13.96
N CYS A 140 8.32 -0.10 -13.63
CA CYS A 140 8.27 0.44 -12.27
C CYS A 140 6.80 0.47 -11.82
N LEU A 141 6.50 -0.14 -10.67
CA LEU A 141 5.20 0.00 -10.04
C LEU A 141 5.24 1.06 -8.96
N VAL A 142 4.14 1.79 -8.84
CA VAL A 142 3.91 2.82 -7.83
C VAL A 142 2.72 2.40 -6.96
N ASP A 143 2.93 2.39 -5.65
CA ASP A 143 1.94 1.94 -4.68
C ASP A 143 0.81 2.96 -4.50
N TRP A 144 -0.27 2.54 -3.82
CA TRP A 144 -1.42 3.38 -3.54
C TRP A 144 -1.14 4.46 -2.50
N SER A 145 -1.88 5.55 -2.62
CA SER A 145 -1.96 6.63 -1.64
C SER A 145 -3.38 7.20 -1.63
N PHE A 146 -3.90 7.55 -0.45
CA PHE A 146 -5.18 8.25 -0.35
C PHE A 146 -5.16 9.59 -1.09
N ASP A 147 -4.06 10.32 -0.94
CA ASP A 147 -3.82 11.59 -1.58
C ASP A 147 -2.34 11.67 -1.96
N TYR A 148 -2.08 11.42 -3.24
CA TYR A 148 -0.74 11.46 -3.79
C TYR A 148 -0.09 12.85 -3.68
N GLN A 149 -0.87 13.94 -3.69
CA GLN A 149 -0.34 15.30 -3.58
C GLN A 149 0.12 15.59 -2.14
N GLN A 150 -0.66 15.20 -1.13
CA GLN A 150 -0.31 15.41 0.27
C GLN A 150 0.66 14.38 0.84
N ALA A 151 0.76 13.19 0.24
CA ALA A 151 1.64 12.14 0.74
C ALA A 151 3.11 12.57 0.74
N LYS A 152 3.78 12.46 1.90
CA LYS A 152 5.22 12.79 2.02
C LYS A 152 6.15 11.80 1.32
N ALA A 153 5.71 10.56 1.18
CA ALA A 153 6.51 9.48 0.62
C ALA A 153 5.73 8.68 -0.42
N VAL A 154 6.44 8.21 -1.45
CA VAL A 154 5.98 7.28 -2.47
C VAL A 154 6.72 5.96 -2.32
N ASN A 155 5.98 4.85 -2.41
CA ASN A 155 6.55 3.51 -2.44
C ASN A 155 6.56 3.00 -3.89
N ILE A 156 7.72 2.52 -4.36
CA ILE A 156 7.89 2.00 -5.71
C ILE A 156 8.64 0.66 -5.68
N CYS A 157 8.41 -0.18 -6.69
CA CYS A 157 9.23 -1.37 -6.94
C CYS A 157 9.55 -1.47 -8.44
N PHE A 158 10.55 -2.29 -8.78
CA PHE A 158 11.06 -2.41 -10.15
C PHE A 158 11.10 -3.87 -10.59
N SER A 159 10.83 -4.12 -11.87
CA SER A 159 11.17 -5.39 -12.49
C SER A 159 12.69 -5.54 -12.66
N ARG A 160 13.16 -6.78 -12.87
CA ARG A 160 14.60 -7.07 -12.83
C ARG A 160 15.40 -6.35 -13.91
N GLN A 161 14.79 -6.10 -15.06
CA GLN A 161 15.44 -5.52 -16.23
C GLN A 161 15.56 -3.98 -16.20
N VAL A 162 15.06 -3.32 -15.15
CA VAL A 162 15.19 -1.86 -15.03
C VAL A 162 16.64 -1.48 -14.79
N SER A 163 17.18 -0.61 -15.66
CA SER A 163 18.55 -0.12 -15.55
C SER A 163 18.75 0.75 -14.31
N GLU A 164 19.96 0.76 -13.75
CA GLU A 164 20.29 1.66 -12.62
C GLU A 164 20.11 3.13 -12.98
N ARG A 165 20.33 3.49 -14.26
CA ARG A 165 20.06 4.84 -14.77
C ARG A 165 18.59 5.21 -14.61
N ASP A 166 17.68 4.34 -15.06
CA ASP A 166 16.24 4.61 -14.99
C ASP A 166 15.73 4.58 -13.55
N LYS A 167 16.22 3.67 -12.71
CA LYS A 167 15.90 3.69 -11.26
C LYS A 167 16.26 5.04 -10.62
N ASN A 168 17.48 5.52 -10.88
CA ASN A 168 17.95 6.79 -10.34
C ASN A 168 17.15 7.98 -10.90
N HIS A 169 16.81 7.98 -12.19
CA HIS A 169 15.98 9.02 -12.79
C HIS A 169 14.57 9.04 -12.21
N ILE A 170 13.91 7.88 -12.10
CA ILE A 170 12.55 7.77 -11.53
C ILE A 170 12.55 8.26 -10.08
N ALA A 171 13.55 7.85 -9.29
CA ALA A 171 13.70 8.35 -7.93
C ALA A 171 13.95 9.87 -7.89
N ALA A 172 14.80 10.41 -8.77
CA ALA A 172 15.08 11.85 -8.86
C ALA A 172 13.83 12.66 -9.17
N LEU A 173 12.96 12.17 -10.08
CA LEU A 173 11.71 12.83 -10.43
C LEU A 173 10.78 12.96 -9.22
N PHE A 174 10.54 11.87 -8.50
CA PHE A 174 9.71 11.89 -7.29
C PHE A 174 10.31 12.76 -6.18
N GLN A 175 11.63 12.69 -5.98
CA GLN A 175 12.34 13.54 -5.02
C GLN A 175 12.24 15.02 -5.36
N HIS A 176 12.28 15.37 -6.65
CA HIS A 176 12.18 16.76 -7.09
C HIS A 176 10.80 17.36 -6.79
N ILE A 177 9.72 16.56 -6.93
CA ILE A 177 8.36 16.99 -6.56
C ILE A 177 8.11 16.87 -5.04
N GLY A 178 9.17 16.76 -4.23
CA GLY A 178 9.12 16.80 -2.78
C GLY A 178 8.72 15.49 -2.09
N LYS A 179 8.81 14.35 -2.78
CA LYS A 179 8.48 13.03 -2.21
C LYS A 179 9.74 12.33 -1.71
N GLU A 180 9.67 11.77 -0.51
CA GLU A 180 10.59 10.71 -0.11
C GLU A 180 10.30 9.46 -0.93
N VAL A 181 11.34 8.82 -1.44
CA VAL A 181 11.20 7.60 -2.26
C VAL A 181 11.57 6.40 -1.41
N ILE A 182 10.67 5.44 -1.31
CA ILE A 182 10.91 4.14 -0.70
C ILE A 182 10.90 3.13 -1.83
N ILE A 183 11.95 2.30 -1.92
CA ILE A 183 12.00 1.19 -2.87
C ILE A 183 11.83 -0.10 -2.07
N THR A 184 10.79 -0.86 -2.39
CA THR A 184 10.56 -2.18 -1.80
C THR A 184 10.82 -3.28 -2.83
N ASP A 185 10.96 -4.51 -2.33
CA ASP A 185 10.98 -5.69 -3.19
C ASP A 185 9.69 -5.80 -4.01
N ASP A 186 9.84 -6.41 -5.19
CA ASP A 186 8.71 -6.70 -6.05
C ASP A 186 7.82 -7.78 -5.42
N SER A 187 6.61 -7.38 -5.03
CA SER A 187 5.65 -8.24 -4.33
C SER A 187 4.22 -7.92 -4.78
N PRO A 188 3.34 -8.92 -4.86
CA PRO A 188 1.99 -8.74 -5.35
C PRO A 188 1.21 -7.80 -4.42
N GLY A 189 0.55 -6.81 -5.01
CA GLY A 189 -0.20 -5.76 -4.31
C GLY A 189 0.64 -4.79 -3.50
N MET A 190 1.98 -4.87 -3.54
CA MET A 190 2.88 -4.03 -2.76
C MET A 190 2.45 -3.93 -1.28
N ILE A 191 2.55 -2.75 -0.66
CA ILE A 191 2.20 -2.56 0.75
C ILE A 191 0.81 -1.93 0.87
N ASN A 192 0.62 -0.72 0.35
CA ASN A 192 -0.61 0.03 0.61
C ASN A 192 -1.78 -0.52 -0.17
N ALA A 193 -1.62 -0.85 -1.45
CA ALA A 193 -2.71 -1.43 -2.23
C ALA A 193 -3.21 -2.71 -1.57
N ARG A 194 -2.31 -3.62 -1.19
CA ARG A 194 -2.64 -4.85 -0.45
C ARG A 194 -3.36 -4.59 0.87
N VAL A 195 -2.84 -3.71 1.72
CA VAL A 195 -3.46 -3.38 3.02
C VAL A 195 -4.84 -2.74 2.83
N MET A 196 -4.93 -1.76 1.93
CA MET A 196 -6.17 -1.05 1.67
C MET A 196 -7.24 -1.95 1.06
N SER A 197 -6.91 -2.75 0.05
CA SER A 197 -7.87 -3.66 -0.56
C SER A 197 -8.37 -4.69 0.43
N MET A 198 -7.54 -5.21 1.34
CA MET A 198 -7.99 -6.10 2.41
C MET A 198 -8.93 -5.40 3.41
N LEU A 199 -8.64 -4.16 3.81
CA LEU A 199 -9.52 -3.37 4.68
C LEU A 199 -10.87 -3.06 4.01
N ILE A 200 -10.84 -2.68 2.74
CA ILE A 200 -12.05 -2.44 1.91
C ILE A 200 -12.87 -3.73 1.80
N ASN A 201 -12.21 -4.86 1.56
CA ASN A 201 -12.88 -6.17 1.47
C ASN A 201 -13.62 -6.53 2.76
N GLU A 202 -13.00 -6.25 3.89
CA GLU A 202 -13.60 -6.50 5.20
C GLU A 202 -14.77 -5.56 5.49
N ALA A 203 -14.62 -4.26 5.20
CA ALA A 203 -15.71 -3.30 5.28
C ALA A 203 -16.90 -3.71 4.39
N ALA A 204 -16.62 -4.17 3.17
CA ALA A 204 -17.62 -4.63 2.22
C ALA A 204 -18.36 -5.88 2.73
N ASP A 205 -17.66 -6.83 3.36
CA ASP A 205 -18.29 -8.01 3.96
C ASP A 205 -19.10 -7.67 5.21
N ALA A 206 -18.69 -6.69 6.01
CA ALA A 206 -19.51 -6.19 7.12
C ALA A 206 -20.87 -5.64 6.62
N VAL A 207 -20.87 -4.91 5.51
CA VAL A 207 -22.10 -4.44 4.86
C VAL A 207 -22.89 -5.61 4.27
N PHE A 208 -22.22 -6.53 3.57
CA PHE A 208 -22.87 -7.70 2.95
C PHE A 208 -23.63 -8.56 3.96
N ASN A 209 -23.02 -8.79 5.12
CA ASN A 209 -23.56 -9.63 6.18
C ASN A 209 -24.58 -8.89 7.09
N GLY A 210 -24.89 -7.62 6.79
CA GLY A 210 -25.87 -6.84 7.54
C GLY A 210 -25.42 -6.39 8.93
N VAL A 211 -24.11 -6.30 9.17
CA VAL A 211 -23.56 -5.81 10.44
C VAL A 211 -23.86 -4.31 10.63
N ALA A 212 -23.72 -3.53 9.56
CA ALA A 212 -24.00 -2.10 9.53
C ALA A 212 -24.24 -1.61 8.09
N SER A 213 -24.80 -0.41 7.94
CA SER A 213 -24.89 0.24 6.62
C SER A 213 -23.50 0.68 6.13
N ALA A 214 -23.36 0.94 4.82
CA ALA A 214 -22.11 1.45 4.26
C ALA A 214 -21.68 2.78 4.90
N ASP A 215 -22.63 3.68 5.15
CA ASP A 215 -22.37 4.98 5.78
C ASP A 215 -21.92 4.82 7.23
N ASP A 216 -22.54 3.91 7.97
CA ASP A 216 -22.16 3.62 9.37
C ASP A 216 -20.76 3.02 9.46
N VAL A 217 -20.41 2.10 8.55
CA VAL A 217 -19.04 1.55 8.47
C VAL A 217 -18.03 2.67 8.22
N ASP A 218 -18.31 3.57 7.28
CA ASP A 218 -17.42 4.69 6.98
C ASP A 218 -17.31 5.71 8.13
N LEU A 219 -18.39 5.95 8.87
CA LEU A 219 -18.37 6.77 10.09
C LEU A 219 -17.55 6.11 11.19
N ALA A 220 -17.73 4.80 11.41
CA ALA A 220 -17.00 4.03 12.41
C ALA A 220 -15.49 4.04 12.15
N MET A 221 -15.05 3.86 10.90
CA MET A 221 -13.62 3.87 10.58
C MET A 221 -13.00 5.28 10.70
N ARG A 222 -13.75 6.33 10.38
CA ARG A 222 -13.22 7.70 10.55
C ARG A 222 -13.13 8.11 12.02
N TYR A 223 -14.19 7.90 12.79
CA TYR A 223 -14.25 8.43 14.16
C TYR A 223 -13.78 7.43 15.22
N GLY A 224 -13.89 6.13 14.96
CA GLY A 224 -13.43 5.08 15.88
C GLY A 224 -11.94 4.76 15.74
N THR A 225 -11.39 4.76 14.52
CA THR A 225 -9.99 4.38 14.27
C THR A 225 -9.14 5.50 13.66
N ASN A 226 -9.72 6.69 13.47
CA ASN A 226 -9.03 7.86 12.93
C ASN A 226 -8.45 7.61 11.52
N TYR A 227 -9.18 6.86 10.68
CA TYR A 227 -8.84 6.74 9.27
C TYR A 227 -9.10 8.08 8.55
N PRO A 228 -8.27 8.46 7.56
CA PRO A 228 -8.42 9.74 6.87
C PRO A 228 -9.74 9.84 6.09
N GLN A 229 -10.27 8.70 5.65
CA GLN A 229 -11.52 8.57 4.90
C GLN A 229 -12.17 7.21 5.23
N GLY A 230 -13.48 7.12 5.03
CA GLY A 230 -14.21 5.85 5.08
C GLY A 230 -13.72 4.87 4.00
N LEU A 231 -13.77 3.58 4.30
CA LEU A 231 -13.23 2.54 3.42
C LEU A 231 -14.12 2.31 2.19
N ILE A 232 -15.44 2.39 2.34
CA ILE A 232 -16.39 2.25 1.23
C ILE A 232 -16.29 3.46 0.30
N ALA A 233 -16.31 4.68 0.85
CA ALA A 233 -16.10 5.91 0.09
C ALA A 233 -14.74 5.91 -0.63
N TYR A 234 -13.69 5.40 0.02
CA TYR A 234 -12.38 5.30 -0.61
C TYR A 234 -12.36 4.32 -1.78
N ALA A 235 -13.04 3.17 -1.65
CA ALA A 235 -13.19 2.21 -2.74
C ALA A 235 -13.96 2.78 -3.94
N GLN A 236 -15.00 3.59 -3.69
CA GLN A 236 -15.73 4.31 -4.74
C GLN A 236 -14.84 5.32 -5.48
N GLN A 237 -14.01 6.06 -4.74
CA GLN A 237 -13.07 7.03 -5.31
C GLN A 237 -11.98 6.37 -6.16
N MET A 238 -11.38 5.29 -5.65
CA MET A 238 -10.30 4.56 -6.36
C MET A 238 -10.82 3.60 -7.43
N GLY A 239 -12.12 3.30 -7.42
CA GLY A 239 -12.77 2.33 -8.29
C GLY A 239 -12.75 0.92 -7.68
N TRP A 240 -13.94 0.32 -7.57
CA TRP A 240 -14.12 -1.05 -7.09
C TRP A 240 -13.30 -2.08 -7.87
N GLN A 241 -13.18 -1.88 -9.18
CA GLN A 241 -12.38 -2.74 -10.06
C GLN A 241 -10.91 -2.82 -9.62
N ASN A 242 -10.31 -1.71 -9.18
CA ASN A 242 -8.91 -1.71 -8.75
C ASN A 242 -8.72 -2.55 -7.49
N SER A 243 -9.63 -2.45 -6.51
CA SER A 243 -9.58 -3.28 -5.30
C SER A 243 -9.86 -4.75 -5.61
N ALA A 244 -10.81 -5.03 -6.49
CA ALA A 244 -11.11 -6.39 -6.94
C ALA A 244 -9.92 -7.02 -7.66
N SER A 245 -9.25 -6.27 -8.55
CA SER A 245 -8.03 -6.72 -9.23
C SER A 245 -6.92 -7.05 -8.23
N VAL A 246 -6.66 -6.18 -7.24
CA VAL A 246 -5.65 -6.46 -6.21
C VAL A 246 -5.96 -7.75 -5.46
N LEU A 247 -7.21 -7.95 -5.01
CA LEU A 247 -7.62 -9.13 -4.25
C LEU A 247 -7.54 -10.41 -5.08
N THR A 248 -8.00 -10.37 -6.34
CA THR A 248 -7.91 -11.52 -7.26
C THR A 248 -6.46 -11.89 -7.53
N GLU A 249 -5.58 -10.92 -7.83
CA GLU A 249 -4.16 -11.19 -8.05
C GLU A 249 -3.47 -11.75 -6.82
N LEU A 250 -3.83 -11.28 -5.62
CA LEU A 250 -3.31 -11.83 -4.37
C LEU A 250 -3.82 -13.26 -4.14
N GLN A 251 -5.10 -13.54 -4.43
CA GLN A 251 -5.67 -14.87 -4.30
C GLN A 251 -5.01 -15.84 -5.31
N ASP A 252 -4.84 -15.43 -6.56
CA ASP A 252 -4.20 -16.23 -7.61
C ASP A 252 -2.72 -16.49 -7.29
N TRP A 253 -2.01 -15.50 -6.74
CA TRP A 253 -0.60 -15.64 -6.38
C TRP A 253 -0.37 -16.56 -5.18
N PHE A 254 -1.14 -16.37 -4.10
CA PHE A 254 -0.93 -17.10 -2.85
C PHE A 254 -1.74 -18.39 -2.74
N GLY A 255 -2.81 -18.55 -3.53
CA GLY A 255 -3.74 -19.67 -3.40
C GLY A 255 -4.45 -19.72 -2.04
N ASP A 256 -4.54 -18.59 -1.32
CA ASP A 256 -5.10 -18.52 0.03
C ASP A 256 -6.42 -17.74 0.04
N ASP A 257 -7.48 -18.37 0.56
CA ASP A 257 -8.82 -17.81 0.73
C ASP A 257 -8.87 -16.59 1.66
N ARG A 258 -7.77 -16.27 2.34
CA ARG A 258 -7.55 -14.98 2.99
C ARG A 258 -7.88 -13.80 2.05
N TYR A 259 -7.54 -13.91 0.77
CA TYR A 259 -7.72 -12.82 -0.22
C TYR A 259 -9.04 -12.90 -1.00
N ARG A 260 -9.92 -13.86 -0.68
CA ARG A 260 -11.17 -14.06 -1.41
C ARG A 260 -11.97 -12.76 -1.54
N LEU A 261 -12.46 -12.48 -2.74
CA LEU A 261 -13.22 -11.29 -3.05
C LEU A 261 -14.61 -11.30 -2.39
N SER A 262 -14.95 -10.22 -1.68
CA SER A 262 -16.28 -10.01 -1.10
C SER A 262 -17.37 -10.06 -2.17
N PRO A 263 -18.50 -10.76 -1.92
CA PRO A 263 -19.68 -10.70 -2.79
C PRO A 263 -20.24 -9.28 -2.94
N TYR A 264 -20.07 -8.41 -1.93
CA TYR A 264 -20.48 -7.01 -2.05
C TYR A 264 -19.66 -6.28 -3.10
N ILE A 265 -18.33 -6.40 -3.08
CA ILE A 265 -17.47 -5.79 -4.11
C ILE A 265 -17.84 -6.34 -5.50
N ARG A 266 -18.06 -7.65 -5.63
CA ARG A 266 -18.47 -8.27 -6.90
C ARG A 266 -19.77 -7.68 -7.47
N ARG A 267 -20.71 -7.24 -6.63
CA ARG A 267 -21.95 -6.56 -7.07
C ARG A 267 -21.74 -5.13 -7.54
N GLN A 268 -20.57 -4.53 -7.29
CA GLN A 268 -20.24 -3.17 -7.72
C GLN A 268 -19.46 -3.11 -9.04
N LEU A 269 -19.08 -4.27 -9.60
CA LEU A 269 -18.36 -4.41 -10.88
C LEU A 269 -19.36 -4.56 -12.03
#